data_AF-A0A7W0RAT2-F1
#
_entry.id   AF-A0A7W0RAT2-F1
#
_cell.length_a   1.000
_cell.length_b   1.000
_cell.length_c   1.000
_cell.angle_alpha   90.00
_cell.angle_beta   90.00
_cell.angle_gamma   90.00
#
_symmetry.space_group_name_H-M   'P 1'
#
loop_
_entity.id
_entity.type
_entity.pdbx_description
1 polymer ?
#
loop_
_entity_poly.entity_id
_entity_poly.type
_entity_poly.pdbx_seq_one_letter_code
_entity_poly.pdbx_strand_id
1 'polypeptide(L)'
;AQRAYYRPHSGFPDWQPSDDPGEIRDEALAWAARNDRVAALELLAGRGAVIDADVYRGTALGWAAACNRLDAITCLLRLGADPDRRASFGGPDHGRAATALHLAAGAGQLEAVKLLLAAGADPTIVDARHEHTPHGWAVHGGHDAVAELLRERGGLNAPP
;
A
#
# COMPACT_ATOMS: atom_id res chain seq x y z
N ALA A 1 -25.77 15.85 8.00
CA ALA A 1 -24.75 16.64 7.29
C ALA A 1 -24.01 15.69 6.36
N GLN A 2 -24.21 15.82 5.04
CA GLN A 2 -23.59 14.94 4.05
C GLN A 2 -22.09 15.23 4.00
N ARG A 3 -21.28 14.33 4.58
CA ARG A 3 -19.83 14.33 4.40
C ARG A 3 -19.54 13.90 2.97
N ALA A 4 -19.63 14.83 2.02
CA ALA A 4 -19.21 14.62 0.64
C ALA A 4 -17.67 14.64 0.56
N TYR A 5 -17.02 13.66 1.18
CA TYR A 5 -15.61 13.40 0.96
C TYR A 5 -15.48 12.50 -0.26
N TYR A 6 -14.68 12.96 -1.23
CA TYR A 6 -14.12 12.24 -2.38
C TYR A 6 -15.02 11.19 -3.06
N ARG A 7 -15.57 11.51 -4.24
CA ARG A 7 -16.15 10.51 -5.14
C ARG A 7 -15.03 9.84 -5.94
N PRO A 8 -14.71 8.55 -5.72
CA PRO A 8 -13.83 7.85 -6.63
C PRO A 8 -14.55 7.74 -7.99
N HIS A 9 -13.80 7.85 -9.08
CA HIS A 9 -14.33 7.80 -10.45
C HIS A 9 -15.12 6.49 -10.72
N SER A 10 -15.87 6.45 -11.83
CA SER A 10 -16.87 5.43 -12.24
C SER A 10 -16.47 3.95 -12.21
N GLY A 11 -15.25 3.64 -11.82
CA GLY A 11 -14.73 2.30 -11.64
C GLY A 11 -14.60 1.88 -10.18
N PHE A 12 -15.20 2.54 -9.18
CA PHE A 12 -15.30 2.05 -7.80
C PHE A 12 -16.74 1.59 -7.50
N PRO A 13 -16.95 0.55 -6.67
CA PRO A 13 -18.32 0.19 -6.28
C PRO A 13 -18.94 1.33 -5.46
N ASP A 14 -20.27 1.38 -5.41
CA ASP A 14 -20.99 2.36 -4.57
C ASP A 14 -20.49 2.23 -3.13
N TRP A 15 -19.73 3.23 -2.67
CA TRP A 15 -19.25 3.28 -1.30
C TRP A 15 -20.43 3.55 -0.38
N GLN A 16 -20.72 2.61 0.51
CA GLN A 16 -21.68 2.79 1.59
C GLN A 16 -20.90 3.12 2.86
N PRO A 17 -21.09 4.31 3.46
CA PRO A 17 -20.50 4.62 4.74
C PRO A 17 -20.92 3.58 5.77
N SER A 18 -19.94 2.99 6.46
CA SER A 18 -20.19 2.12 7.59
C SER A 18 -20.37 2.95 8.86
N ASP A 19 -21.34 2.58 9.69
CA ASP A 19 -21.49 3.11 11.05
C ASP A 19 -20.73 2.27 12.08
N ASP A 20 -20.02 1.22 11.64
CA ASP A 20 -19.18 0.41 12.52
C ASP A 20 -17.98 1.23 13.02
N PRO A 21 -17.85 1.45 14.36
CA PRO A 21 -16.75 2.25 14.89
C PRO A 21 -15.36 1.65 14.65
N GLY A 22 -15.26 0.34 14.42
CA GLY A 22 -14.03 -0.34 14.07
C GLY A 22 -13.60 0.00 12.64
N GLU A 23 -14.51 -0.17 11.68
CA GLU A 23 -14.29 0.16 10.27
C GLU A 23 -13.93 1.63 10.08
N ILE A 24 -14.65 2.55 10.73
CA ILE A 24 -14.35 4.00 10.69
C ILE A 24 -12.93 4.28 11.21
N ARG A 25 -12.50 3.58 12.26
CA ARG A 25 -11.17 3.77 12.86
C ARG A 25 -10.08 3.24 11.94
N ASP A 26 -10.29 2.10 11.33
CA ASP A 26 -9.36 1.49 10.36
C ASP A 26 -9.26 2.36 9.10
N GLU A 27 -10.37 2.93 8.62
CA GLU A 27 -10.37 3.87 7.50
C GLU A 27 -9.57 5.11 7.85
N ALA A 28 -9.80 5.68 9.04
CA ALA A 28 -9.06 6.84 9.53
C ALA A 28 -7.55 6.56 9.60
N LEU A 29 -7.15 5.32 9.95
CA LEU A 29 -5.74 4.91 9.97
C LEU A 29 -5.15 4.95 8.55
N ALA A 30 -5.85 4.39 7.56
CA ALA A 30 -5.40 4.42 6.17
C ALA A 30 -5.30 5.85 5.62
N TRP A 31 -6.24 6.74 5.96
CA TRP A 31 -6.17 8.15 5.57
C TRP A 31 -5.03 8.91 6.25
N ALA A 32 -4.77 8.64 7.53
CA ALA A 32 -3.63 9.19 8.24
C ALA A 32 -2.31 8.75 7.60
N ALA A 33 -2.21 7.48 7.18
CA ALA A 33 -1.04 6.93 6.52
C ALA A 33 -0.76 7.60 5.17
N ARG A 34 -1.79 7.73 4.33
CA ARG A 34 -1.70 8.41 3.02
C ARG A 34 -1.22 9.87 3.11
N ASN A 35 -1.48 10.53 4.23
CA ASN A 35 -1.17 11.95 4.46
C ASN A 35 -0.02 12.18 5.46
N ASP A 36 0.74 11.14 5.79
CA ASP A 36 1.91 11.22 6.68
C ASP A 36 1.61 11.75 8.10
N ARG A 37 0.43 11.45 8.62
CA ARG A 37 -0.03 11.95 9.93
C ARG A 37 0.36 10.97 11.04
N VAL A 38 1.66 10.89 11.34
CA VAL A 38 2.24 9.93 12.30
C VAL A 38 1.53 9.93 13.67
N ALA A 39 1.29 11.10 14.26
CA ALA A 39 0.59 11.19 15.55
C ALA A 39 -0.83 10.62 15.50
N ALA A 40 -1.53 10.73 14.36
CA ALA A 40 -2.84 10.13 14.18
C ALA A 40 -2.73 8.60 14.04
N LEU A 41 -1.70 8.08 13.36
CA LEU A 41 -1.45 6.64 13.26
C LEU A 41 -1.27 6.01 14.64
N GLU A 42 -0.39 6.59 15.47
CA GLU A 42 -0.13 6.10 16.82
C GLU A 42 -1.38 6.17 17.70
N LEU A 43 -2.13 7.27 17.63
CA LEU A 43 -3.38 7.43 18.37
C LEU A 43 -4.41 6.36 17.95
N LEU A 44 -4.61 6.15 16.65
CA LEU A 44 -5.60 5.21 16.14
C LEU A 44 -5.22 3.77 16.46
N ALA A 45 -3.94 3.41 16.30
CA ALA A 45 -3.40 2.11 16.74
C ALA A 45 -3.61 1.88 18.24
N GLY A 46 -3.31 2.88 19.08
CA GLY A 46 -3.57 2.83 20.53
C GLY A 46 -5.06 2.74 20.90
N ARG A 47 -5.97 2.99 19.97
CA ARG A 47 -7.42 2.82 20.12
C ARG A 47 -7.95 1.54 19.47
N GLY A 48 -7.07 0.64 19.05
CA GLY A 48 -7.43 -0.66 18.48
C GLY A 48 -7.74 -0.62 16.98
N ALA A 49 -7.15 0.30 16.22
CA ALA A 49 -7.16 0.20 14.76
C ALA A 49 -6.42 -1.07 14.32
N VAL A 50 -6.99 -1.79 13.37
CA VAL A 50 -6.34 -2.96 12.77
C VAL A 50 -5.33 -2.46 11.73
N ILE A 51 -4.04 -2.68 11.99
CA ILE A 51 -2.94 -2.11 11.19
C ILE A 51 -2.99 -2.57 9.72
N ASP A 52 -3.31 -3.85 9.49
CA ASP A 52 -3.35 -4.49 8.17
C ASP A 52 -4.77 -4.61 7.59
N ALA A 53 -5.68 -3.74 8.03
CA ALA A 53 -7.04 -3.69 7.51
C ALA A 53 -7.06 -3.29 6.01
N ASP A 54 -7.99 -3.88 5.26
CA ASP A 54 -8.20 -3.64 3.81
C ASP A 54 -9.47 -2.80 3.56
N VAL A 55 -9.69 -1.76 4.39
CA VAL A 55 -10.96 -1.01 4.50
C VAL A 55 -11.23 -0.01 3.38
N TYR A 56 -10.28 0.22 2.47
CA TYR A 56 -10.49 1.05 1.28
C TYR A 56 -9.86 0.43 0.05
N ARG A 57 -9.91 -0.90 -0.07
CA ARG A 57 -9.15 -1.65 -1.07
C ARG A 57 -7.70 -1.20 -1.08
N GLY A 58 -7.03 -1.39 0.05
CA GLY A 58 -5.62 -1.16 0.27
C GLY A 58 -5.33 -1.08 1.76
N THR A 59 -4.16 -1.56 2.17
CA THR A 59 -3.68 -1.40 3.55
C THR A 59 -3.18 0.03 3.80
N ALA A 60 -3.14 0.44 5.07
CA ALA A 60 -2.52 1.71 5.45
C ALA A 60 -1.06 1.80 4.94
N LEU A 61 -0.30 0.71 5.04
CA LEU A 61 1.07 0.62 4.54
C LEU A 61 1.13 0.79 3.02
N GLY A 62 0.23 0.14 2.28
CA GLY A 62 0.15 0.25 0.83
C GLY A 62 -0.13 1.68 0.35
N TRP A 63 -1.05 2.40 1.01
CA TRP A 63 -1.35 3.79 0.67
C TRP A 63 -0.22 4.76 1.02
N ALA A 64 0.44 4.56 2.17
CA ALA A 64 1.64 5.33 2.53
C ALA A 64 2.76 5.12 1.49
N ALA A 65 2.96 3.88 1.07
CA ALA A 65 3.94 3.48 0.07
C ALA A 65 3.69 4.11 -1.31
N ALA A 66 2.45 4.04 -1.81
CA ALA A 66 2.05 4.66 -3.08
C ALA A 66 2.24 6.20 -3.11
N CYS A 67 2.13 6.84 -1.94
CA CYS A 67 2.24 8.29 -1.78
C CYS A 67 3.62 8.75 -1.26
N ASN A 68 4.59 7.85 -1.15
CA ASN A 68 5.95 8.11 -0.65
C ASN A 68 5.98 8.77 0.74
N ARG A 69 5.16 8.28 1.67
CA ARG A 69 5.07 8.79 3.05
C ARG A 69 6.02 8.02 3.96
N LEU A 70 7.29 8.39 3.95
CA LEU A 70 8.37 7.64 4.60
C LEU A 70 8.19 7.53 6.12
N ASP A 71 7.70 8.59 6.77
CA ASP A 71 7.49 8.58 8.22
C ASP A 71 6.30 7.70 8.59
N ALA A 72 5.21 7.74 7.81
CA ALA A 72 4.09 6.82 7.95
C ALA A 72 4.47 5.36 7.69
N ILE A 73 5.26 5.06 6.65
CA ILE A 73 5.75 3.70 6.36
C ILE A 73 6.55 3.18 7.56
N THR A 74 7.51 3.98 8.05
CA THR A 74 8.34 3.63 9.21
C THR A 74 7.49 3.40 10.46
N CYS A 75 6.51 4.28 10.70
CA CYS A 75 5.62 4.16 11.85
C CYS A 75 4.76 2.88 11.78
N LEU A 76 4.16 2.60 10.61
CA LEU A 76 3.30 1.43 10.42
C LEU A 76 4.08 0.12 10.58
N LEU A 77 5.27 0.01 10.01
CA LEU A 77 6.15 -1.15 10.19
C LEU A 77 6.52 -1.36 11.67
N ARG A 78 6.82 -0.27 12.40
CA ARG A 78 7.07 -0.33 13.86
C ARG A 78 5.82 -0.73 14.64
N LEU A 79 4.62 -0.35 14.18
CA LEU A 79 3.34 -0.76 14.76
C LEU A 79 2.96 -2.20 14.40
N GLY A 80 3.79 -2.91 13.62
CA GLY A 80 3.61 -4.31 13.29
C GLY A 80 2.85 -4.57 11.98
N ALA A 81 2.80 -3.59 11.07
CA ALA A 81 2.28 -3.83 9.72
C ALA A 81 3.13 -4.89 9.01
N ASP A 82 2.47 -5.88 8.42
CA ASP A 82 3.14 -6.89 7.59
C ASP A 82 3.52 -6.28 6.21
N PRO A 83 4.82 -6.15 5.88
CA PRO A 83 5.25 -5.58 4.60
C PRO A 83 4.77 -6.39 3.38
N ASP A 84 4.51 -7.68 3.57
CA ASP A 84 4.08 -8.62 2.53
C ASP A 84 2.57 -8.85 2.55
N ARG A 85 1.83 -8.08 3.36
CA ARG A 85 0.37 -8.14 3.42
C ARG A 85 -0.22 -7.92 2.03
N ARG A 86 -0.87 -8.96 1.51
CA ARG A 86 -1.55 -8.94 0.22
C ARG A 86 -2.95 -8.34 0.41
N ALA A 87 -3.23 -7.25 -0.28
CA ALA A 87 -4.49 -6.52 -0.19
C ALA A 87 -5.08 -6.23 -1.58
N SER A 88 -6.33 -5.79 -1.58
CA SER A 88 -6.97 -5.25 -2.78
C SER A 88 -6.40 -3.86 -3.11
N PHE A 89 -6.51 -3.40 -4.36
CA PHE A 89 -6.21 -2.00 -4.71
C PHE A 89 -7.07 -1.48 -5.86
N GLY A 90 -7.37 -0.18 -5.88
CA GLY A 90 -8.16 0.46 -6.94
C GLY A 90 -9.64 0.07 -6.92
N GLY A 91 -10.31 0.07 -8.07
CA GLY A 91 -11.73 -0.31 -8.28
C GLY A 91 -12.04 -1.82 -8.32
N PRO A 92 -13.30 -2.29 -8.52
CA PRO A 92 -13.70 -3.71 -8.51
C PRO A 92 -12.92 -4.56 -9.50
N ASP A 93 -12.59 -3.98 -10.66
CA ASP A 93 -11.80 -4.62 -11.73
C ASP A 93 -10.30 -4.36 -11.61
N HIS A 94 -9.86 -3.60 -10.60
CA HIS A 94 -8.44 -3.39 -10.31
C HIS A 94 -7.91 -4.55 -9.47
N GLY A 95 -6.58 -4.64 -9.38
CA GLY A 95 -5.92 -5.87 -8.96
C GLY A 95 -6.19 -6.25 -7.50
N ARG A 96 -5.97 -7.54 -7.25
CA ARG A 96 -6.09 -8.18 -5.96
C ARG A 96 -4.74 -8.72 -5.54
N ALA A 97 -4.60 -8.89 -4.23
CA ALA A 97 -3.47 -9.54 -3.60
C ALA A 97 -2.11 -8.90 -3.96
N ALA A 98 -2.09 -7.57 -4.04
CA ALA A 98 -0.87 -6.77 -4.20
C ALA A 98 -0.33 -6.35 -2.83
N THR A 99 0.99 -6.16 -2.74
CA THR A 99 1.66 -5.71 -1.50
C THR A 99 1.96 -4.21 -1.53
N ALA A 100 2.41 -3.65 -0.41
CA ALA A 100 2.86 -2.26 -0.38
C ALA A 100 4.00 -1.99 -1.37
N LEU A 101 4.87 -2.99 -1.61
CA LEU A 101 5.98 -2.89 -2.56
C LEU A 101 5.50 -2.78 -4.01
N HIS A 102 4.42 -3.49 -4.39
CA HIS A 102 3.79 -3.33 -5.71
C HIS A 102 3.29 -1.90 -5.92
N LEU A 103 2.56 -1.37 -4.93
CA LEU A 103 1.97 -0.03 -5.00
C LEU A 103 3.05 1.07 -5.07
N ALA A 104 4.12 0.96 -4.28
CA ALA A 104 5.27 1.87 -4.38
C ALA A 104 5.94 1.78 -5.76
N ALA A 105 6.09 0.57 -6.28
CA ALA A 105 6.77 0.31 -7.54
C ALA A 105 5.99 0.86 -8.75
N GLY A 106 4.68 0.58 -8.83
CA GLY A 106 3.82 1.10 -9.89
C GLY A 106 3.57 2.61 -9.82
N ALA A 107 3.87 3.24 -8.67
CA ALA A 107 3.83 4.70 -8.51
C ALA A 107 5.22 5.36 -8.64
N GLY A 108 6.28 4.59 -8.87
CA GLY A 108 7.64 5.10 -9.06
C GLY A 108 8.31 5.66 -7.80
N GLN A 109 7.84 5.27 -6.61
CA GLN A 109 8.31 5.83 -5.35
C GLN A 109 9.58 5.14 -4.85
N LEU A 110 10.72 5.54 -5.41
CA LEU A 110 12.03 4.92 -5.17
C LEU A 110 12.40 4.82 -3.69
N GLU A 111 12.19 5.88 -2.90
CA GLU A 111 12.56 5.89 -1.48
C GLU A 111 11.64 4.98 -0.65
N ALA A 112 10.34 4.94 -0.94
CA ALA A 112 9.42 3.98 -0.33
C ALA A 112 9.80 2.53 -0.67
N VAL A 113 10.20 2.25 -1.92
CA VAL A 113 10.69 0.92 -2.34
C VAL A 113 11.94 0.52 -1.55
N LYS A 114 12.94 1.41 -1.45
CA LYS A 114 14.16 1.14 -0.65
C LYS A 114 13.82 0.86 0.81
N LEU A 115 12.92 1.65 1.41
CA LEU A 115 12.52 1.51 2.80
C LEU A 115 11.80 0.17 3.06
N LEU A 116 10.86 -0.21 2.19
CA LEU A 116 10.15 -1.48 2.31
C LEU A 116 11.09 -2.68 2.13
N LEU A 117 12.02 -2.64 1.17
CA LEU A 117 13.03 -3.68 0.99
C LEU A 117 13.97 -3.78 2.20
N ALA A 118 14.38 -2.64 2.77
CA ALA A 118 15.18 -2.61 4.00
C ALA A 118 14.42 -3.19 5.20
N ALA A 119 13.10 -3.09 5.20
CA ALA A 119 12.21 -3.69 6.19
C ALA A 119 11.88 -5.16 5.94
N GLY A 120 12.46 -5.78 4.90
CA GLY A 120 12.30 -7.21 4.62
C GLY A 120 11.14 -7.58 3.71
N ALA A 121 10.50 -6.62 3.02
CA ALA A 121 9.48 -6.93 2.02
C ALA A 121 10.03 -7.84 0.91
N ASP A 122 9.28 -8.87 0.53
CA ASP A 122 9.65 -9.83 -0.52
C ASP A 122 9.35 -9.25 -1.93
N PRO A 123 10.38 -8.96 -2.74
CA PRO A 123 10.22 -8.44 -4.10
C PRO A 123 9.75 -9.48 -5.12
N THR A 124 9.58 -10.74 -4.73
CA THR A 124 9.22 -11.85 -5.63
C THR A 124 7.73 -12.21 -5.59
N ILE A 125 6.98 -11.66 -4.63
CA ILE A 125 5.53 -11.85 -4.55
C ILE A 125 4.89 -11.34 -5.84
N VAL A 126 4.03 -12.15 -6.45
CA VAL A 126 3.25 -11.77 -7.63
C VAL A 126 1.85 -11.33 -7.23
N ASP A 127 1.28 -10.35 -7.92
CA ASP A 127 -0.15 -10.04 -7.79
C ASP A 127 -1.05 -11.19 -8.28
N ALA A 128 -2.35 -11.15 -7.98
CA ALA A 128 -3.28 -12.20 -8.41
C ALA A 128 -3.91 -11.96 -9.79
N ARG A 129 -3.68 -10.81 -10.43
CA ARG A 129 -4.41 -10.43 -11.66
C ARG A 129 -3.61 -10.73 -12.91
N HIS A 130 -2.33 -10.41 -12.89
CA HIS A 130 -1.40 -10.52 -14.00
C HIS A 130 -0.17 -11.36 -13.65
N GLU A 131 -0.10 -11.87 -12.41
CA GLU A 131 1.06 -12.61 -11.90
C GLU A 131 2.34 -11.77 -12.00
N HIS A 132 2.19 -10.45 -11.89
CA HIS A 132 3.31 -9.51 -11.97
C HIS A 132 3.90 -9.28 -10.58
N THR A 133 5.23 -9.27 -10.51
CA THR A 133 5.99 -8.83 -9.33
C THR A 133 6.01 -7.30 -9.23
N PRO A 134 6.49 -6.70 -8.11
CA PRO A 134 6.74 -5.27 -8.02
C PRO A 134 7.62 -4.74 -9.16
N HIS A 135 8.61 -5.53 -9.61
CA HIS A 135 9.41 -5.17 -10.79
C HIS A 135 8.54 -4.99 -12.04
N GLY A 136 7.63 -5.94 -12.32
CA GLY A 136 6.70 -5.84 -13.45
C GLY A 136 5.80 -4.61 -13.38
N TRP A 137 5.39 -4.21 -12.18
CA TRP A 137 4.63 -2.97 -11.97
C TRP A 137 5.45 -1.71 -12.26
N ALA A 138 6.72 -1.67 -11.82
CA ALA A 138 7.62 -0.56 -12.14
C ALA A 138 7.88 -0.43 -13.64
N VAL A 139 8.08 -1.55 -14.34
CA VAL A 139 8.26 -1.58 -15.81
C VAL A 139 6.99 -1.09 -16.52
N HIS A 140 5.81 -1.56 -16.09
CA HIS A 140 4.55 -1.11 -16.69
C HIS A 140 4.31 0.40 -16.48
N GLY A 141 4.71 0.94 -15.33
CA GLY A 141 4.66 2.37 -15.03
C GLY A 141 5.76 3.22 -15.67
N GLY A 142 6.74 2.61 -16.35
CA GLY A 142 7.89 3.31 -16.93
C GLY A 142 8.85 3.89 -15.88
N HIS A 143 8.97 3.23 -14.72
CA HIS A 143 9.77 3.68 -13.59
C HIS A 143 11.13 2.97 -13.54
N ASP A 144 11.99 3.29 -14.51
CA ASP A 144 13.26 2.58 -14.75
C ASP A 144 14.15 2.46 -13.51
N ALA A 145 14.32 3.54 -12.74
CA ALA A 145 15.15 3.52 -11.53
C ALA A 145 14.63 2.53 -10.47
N VAL A 146 13.31 2.38 -10.38
CA VAL A 146 12.67 1.43 -9.45
C VAL A 146 12.73 0.01 -10.01
N ALA A 147 12.52 -0.16 -11.32
CA ALA A 147 12.63 -1.43 -11.99
C ALA A 147 14.05 -2.00 -11.83
N GLU A 148 15.10 -1.21 -12.09
CA GLU A 148 16.49 -1.65 -11.91
C GLU A 148 16.77 -2.08 -10.47
N LEU A 149 16.37 -1.28 -9.47
CA LEU A 149 16.54 -1.65 -8.06
C LEU A 149 15.85 -2.97 -7.72
N LEU A 150 14.61 -3.18 -8.18
CA LEU A 150 13.85 -4.39 -7.91
C LEU A 150 14.40 -5.60 -8.67
N ARG A 151 14.96 -5.40 -9.86
CA ARG A 151 15.65 -6.45 -10.64
C ARG A 151 16.85 -6.98 -9.89
N GLU A 152 17.67 -6.09 -9.33
CA GLU A 152 18.84 -6.44 -8.53
C GLU A 152 18.46 -7.18 -7.25
N ARG A 153 17.39 -6.75 -6.58
CA ARG A 153 16.96 -7.28 -5.28
C ARG A 153 16.07 -8.52 -5.36
N GLY A 154 15.36 -8.72 -6.47
CA GLY A 154 14.47 -9.86 -6.71
C GLY A 154 15.15 -11.13 -7.24
N GLY A 155 16.49 -11.19 -7.25
CA GLY A 155 17.21 -12.37 -7.73
C GLY A 155 17.14 -12.60 -9.24
N LEU A 156 16.65 -11.62 -10.03
CA LEU A 156 16.65 -11.64 -11.50
C LEU A 156 18.07 -11.45 -12.09
N ASN A 157 19.10 -11.41 -11.24
CA ASN A 157 20.52 -11.41 -11.58
C ASN A 157 21.15 -12.82 -11.51
N ALA A 158 20.38 -13.91 -11.66
CA ALA A 158 21.00 -15.21 -11.95
C ALA A 158 21.54 -15.18 -13.40
N PRO A 159 22.86 -15.21 -13.64
CA PRO A 159 23.36 -15.46 -14.99
C PRO A 159 22.91 -16.86 -15.44
N PRO A 160 22.69 -17.09 -16.74
CA PRO A 160 22.44 -18.43 -17.27
C PRO A 160 23.61 -19.39 -17.02
#